data_AF-A0AAU7Y4X0-F1
#
_entry.id   AF-A0AAU7Y4X0-F1
#
_cell.length_a   1.000
_cell.length_b   1.000
_cell.length_c   1.000
_cell.angle_alpha   90.00
_cell.angle_beta   90.00
_cell.angle_gamma   90.00
#
_symmetry.space_group_name_H-M   'P 1'
#
loop_
_entity.id
_entity.type
_entity.pdbx_description
1 polymer ?
#
loop_
_entity_poly.entity_id
_entity_poly.type
_entity_poly.pdbx_seq_one_letter_code
_entity_poly.pdbx_strand_id
1 'polypeptide(L)'
;MEVHAYQAPSANLEAESVFCRNCGAGIAPTAQACPRCHADQNLNSKSKITAGVLAFFLGGLGFHRFYLGQWWGLFYLLFWGTGIPSLISLIEAIAFFCTSDQTWNAKYGRTKGSAWLIGLAGGFALLFVIGTLAAIAIPAYQKYVERAKAAQARIEQQHQQQPQAEPQLRQQQ
;
A
#
# COMPACT_ATOMS: atom_id res chain seq x y z
N MET A 1 -38.43 -36.95 37.74
CA MET A 1 -38.53 -35.77 36.85
C MET A 1 -37.30 -34.93 37.10
N GLU A 2 -36.25 -35.13 36.30
CA GLU A 2 -35.01 -34.37 36.46
C GLU A 2 -35.19 -32.98 35.84
N VAL A 3 -35.09 -31.95 36.67
CA VAL A 3 -35.26 -30.55 36.29
C VAL A 3 -33.91 -30.05 35.80
N HIS A 4 -33.74 -29.98 34.47
CA HIS A 4 -32.54 -29.38 33.88
C HIS A 4 -32.55 -27.87 34.11
N ALA A 5 -31.82 -27.42 35.14
CA ALA A 5 -31.73 -26.01 35.55
C ALA A 5 -30.95 -25.09 34.59
N TYR A 6 -30.48 -25.60 33.45
CA TYR A 6 -29.77 -24.82 32.44
C TYR A 6 -30.34 -25.09 31.04
N GLN A 7 -31.52 -24.55 30.77
CA GLN A 7 -32.02 -24.43 29.40
C GLN A 7 -31.54 -23.08 28.86
N ALA A 8 -30.57 -23.08 27.95
CA ALA A 8 -30.16 -21.86 27.27
C ALA A 8 -31.38 -21.24 26.56
N PRO A 9 -31.57 -19.91 26.60
CA PRO A 9 -32.68 -19.26 25.91
C PRO A 9 -32.64 -19.67 24.44
N SER A 10 -33.77 -20.13 23.91
CA SER A 10 -33.92 -20.41 22.49
C SER A 10 -33.76 -19.10 21.74
N ALA A 11 -32.54 -18.77 21.33
CA ALA A 11 -32.26 -17.63 20.49
C ALA A 11 -33.12 -17.79 19.24
N ASN A 12 -34.07 -16.87 19.05
CA ASN A 12 -34.91 -16.81 17.85
C ASN A 12 -34.02 -16.28 16.72
N LEU A 13 -33.14 -17.16 16.24
CA LEU A 13 -32.39 -16.97 15.02
C LEU A 13 -33.41 -17.24 13.92
N GLU A 14 -33.90 -16.19 13.26
CA GLU A 14 -34.26 -16.34 11.84
C GLU A 14 -32.99 -16.87 11.18
N ALA A 15 -32.87 -18.20 11.16
CA ALA A 15 -31.63 -18.89 10.91
C ALA A 15 -31.40 -18.82 9.41
N GLU A 16 -30.85 -17.69 8.97
CA GLU A 16 -30.22 -17.56 7.67
C GLU A 16 -29.11 -18.61 7.64
N SER A 17 -29.49 -19.80 7.22
CA SER A 17 -28.64 -20.96 7.11
C SER A 17 -28.16 -21.00 5.68
N VAL A 18 -26.84 -21.13 5.54
CA VAL A 18 -26.24 -21.31 4.23
C VAL A 18 -26.06 -22.81 4.01
N PHE A 19 -26.12 -23.25 2.75
CA PHE A 19 -25.88 -24.64 2.41
C PHE A 19 -24.38 -24.93 2.30
N CYS A 20 -23.95 -26.05 2.87
CA CYS A 20 -22.59 -26.55 2.67
C CYS A 20 -22.35 -26.87 1.20
N ARG A 21 -21.25 -26.35 0.62
CA ARG A 21 -20.89 -26.55 -0.80
C ARG A 21 -20.48 -27.98 -1.16
N ASN A 22 -20.17 -28.81 -0.15
CA ASN A 22 -19.74 -30.20 -0.36
C ASN A 22 -20.88 -31.21 -0.14
N CYS A 23 -21.66 -31.06 0.94
CA CYS A 23 -22.67 -32.06 1.33
C CYS A 23 -24.12 -31.55 1.35
N GLY A 24 -24.36 -30.26 1.09
CA GLY A 24 -25.71 -29.68 1.07
C GLY A 24 -26.41 -29.56 2.43
N ALA A 25 -25.74 -29.87 3.55
CA ALA A 25 -26.31 -29.67 4.87
C ALA A 25 -26.46 -28.16 5.19
N GLY A 26 -27.54 -27.78 5.87
CA GLY A 26 -27.71 -26.44 6.42
C GLY A 26 -26.69 -26.18 7.53
N ILE A 27 -25.91 -25.11 7.39
CA ILE A 27 -24.87 -24.71 8.34
C ILE A 27 -25.05 -23.24 8.71
N ALA A 28 -24.48 -22.85 9.86
CA ALA A 28 -24.43 -21.44 10.24
C ALA A 28 -23.60 -20.65 9.21
N PRO A 29 -23.97 -19.39 8.90
CA PRO A 29 -23.28 -18.56 7.91
C PRO A 29 -21.85 -18.21 8.31
N THR A 30 -21.52 -18.35 9.60
CA THR A 30 -20.19 -18.11 10.17
C THR A 30 -19.38 -19.40 10.38
N ALA A 31 -19.92 -20.57 10.06
CA ALA A 31 -19.24 -21.85 10.28
C ALA A 31 -18.03 -22.02 9.33
N GLN A 32 -16.85 -22.25 9.89
CA GLN A 32 -15.62 -22.47 9.13
C GLN A 32 -15.51 -23.89 8.57
N ALA A 33 -15.98 -24.89 9.32
CA ALA A 33 -16.02 -26.28 8.87
C ALA A 33 -17.46 -26.79 8.99
N CYS A 34 -17.87 -27.61 8.02
CA CYS A 34 -19.16 -28.27 8.11
C CYS A 34 -19.15 -29.31 9.24
N PRO A 35 -20.11 -29.31 10.18
CA PRO A 35 -20.18 -30.31 11.25
C PRO A 35 -20.50 -31.72 10.75
N ARG A 36 -21.02 -31.86 9.52
CA ARG A 36 -21.44 -33.14 8.94
C ARG A 36 -20.34 -33.81 8.09
N CYS A 37 -19.63 -33.03 7.28
CA CYS A 37 -18.65 -33.56 6.31
C CYS A 37 -17.23 -33.00 6.50
N HIS A 38 -17.03 -32.12 7.47
CA HIS A 38 -15.73 -31.48 7.79
C HIS A 38 -15.05 -30.71 6.65
N ALA A 39 -15.74 -30.47 5.54
CA ALA A 39 -15.22 -29.62 4.47
C ALA A 39 -15.09 -28.17 4.95
N ASP A 40 -13.94 -27.54 4.66
CA ASP A 40 -13.71 -26.11 4.91
C ASP A 40 -14.67 -25.27 4.07
N GLN A 41 -15.40 -24.38 4.72
CA GLN A 41 -16.39 -23.50 4.11
C GLN A 41 -15.87 -22.06 3.96
N ASN A 42 -14.58 -21.82 4.18
CA ASN A 42 -13.96 -20.53 3.96
C ASN A 42 -13.73 -20.24 2.45
N LEU A 43 -14.45 -19.25 1.91
CA LEU A 43 -14.30 -18.80 0.50
C LEU A 43 -13.28 -17.67 0.32
N ASN A 44 -12.89 -16.99 1.39
CA ASN A 44 -12.10 -15.76 1.32
C ASN A 44 -10.81 -15.91 2.12
N SER A 45 -10.18 -17.07 2.01
CA SER A 45 -8.83 -17.27 2.54
C SER A 45 -7.85 -16.44 1.72
N LYS A 46 -7.18 -15.50 2.39
CA LYS A 46 -6.01 -14.83 1.83
C LYS A 46 -4.88 -15.86 1.73
N SER A 47 -4.04 -15.78 0.70
CA SER A 47 -2.91 -16.69 0.56
C SER A 47 -1.75 -16.26 1.45
N LYS A 48 -1.29 -17.17 2.33
CA LYS A 48 -0.11 -16.92 3.19
C LYS A 48 1.15 -16.65 2.38
N ILE A 49 1.30 -17.34 1.25
CA ILE A 49 2.45 -17.20 0.36
C ILE A 49 2.48 -15.81 -0.26
N THR A 50 1.35 -15.30 -0.73
CA THR A 50 1.26 -13.94 -1.27
C THR A 50 1.57 -12.92 -0.19
N ALA A 51 1.03 -13.06 1.03
CA ALA A 51 1.38 -12.18 2.13
C ALA A 51 2.88 -12.20 2.48
N GLY A 52 3.52 -13.38 2.50
CA GLY A 52 4.95 -13.53 2.73
C GLY A 52 5.82 -12.94 1.62
N VAL A 53 5.45 -13.14 0.35
CA VAL A 53 6.15 -12.55 -0.81
C VAL A 53 6.01 -11.02 -0.80
N LEU A 54 4.81 -10.49 -0.52
CA LEU A 54 4.62 -9.05 -0.34
C LEU A 54 5.45 -8.51 0.83
N ALA A 55 5.57 -9.25 1.92
CA ALA A 55 6.37 -8.83 3.08
C ALA A 55 7.87 -8.84 2.77
N PHE A 56 8.34 -9.75 1.90
CA PHE A 56 9.74 -9.82 1.50
C PHE A 56 10.13 -8.70 0.52
N PHE A 57 9.34 -8.46 -0.53
CA PHE A 57 9.68 -7.49 -1.57
C PHE A 57 9.16 -6.07 -1.29
N LEU A 58 7.96 -5.95 -0.71
CA LEU A 58 7.29 -4.67 -0.43
C LEU A 58 7.11 -4.43 1.09
N GLY A 59 7.85 -5.16 1.93
CA GLY A 59 7.74 -5.06 3.38
C GLY A 59 8.06 -3.68 3.94
N GLY A 60 9.09 -3.03 3.41
CA GLY A 60 9.46 -1.67 3.82
C GLY A 60 8.33 -0.65 3.66
N LEU A 61 7.42 -0.87 2.70
CA LEU A 61 6.26 -0.01 2.43
C LEU A 61 5.01 -0.42 3.23
N GLY A 62 4.98 -1.63 3.79
CA GLY A 62 3.85 -2.13 4.59
C GLY A 62 2.69 -2.75 3.77
N PHE A 63 2.86 -3.00 2.47
CA PHE A 63 1.79 -3.53 1.61
C PHE A 63 1.27 -4.91 2.02
N HIS A 64 2.09 -5.75 2.65
CA HIS A 64 1.67 -7.04 3.20
C HIS A 64 0.62 -6.89 4.32
N ARG A 65 0.71 -5.83 5.13
CA ARG A 65 -0.27 -5.53 6.19
C ARG A 65 -1.58 -5.00 5.61
N PHE A 66 -1.50 -4.21 4.54
CA PHE A 66 -2.68 -3.77 3.80
C PHE A 66 -3.38 -4.93 3.05
N TYR A 67 -2.63 -5.89 2.52
CA TYR A 67 -3.19 -7.12 1.93
C TYR A 67 -4.02 -7.92 2.94
N LEU A 68 -3.59 -7.92 4.20
CA LEU A 68 -4.31 -8.53 5.32
C LEU A 68 -5.44 -7.65 5.89
N GLY A 69 -5.71 -6.47 5.32
CA GLY A 69 -6.76 -5.55 5.78
C GLY A 69 -6.46 -4.88 7.12
N GLN A 70 -5.18 -4.77 7.50
CA GLN A 70 -4.76 -4.20 8.78
C GLN A 70 -4.32 -2.74 8.62
N TRP A 71 -4.98 -1.85 9.38
CA TRP A 71 -4.72 -0.40 9.42
C TRP A 71 -3.31 -0.02 9.85
N TRP A 72 -2.67 -0.87 10.66
CA TRP A 72 -1.31 -0.66 11.15
C TRP A 72 -0.26 -0.65 10.03
N GLY A 73 -0.61 -1.09 8.81
CA GLY A 73 0.23 -0.88 7.62
C GLY A 73 0.56 0.59 7.35
N LEU A 74 -0.26 1.54 7.84
CA LEU A 74 0.02 2.97 7.70
C LEU A 74 1.28 3.39 8.47
N PHE A 75 1.56 2.79 9.63
CA PHE A 75 2.79 3.07 10.37
C PHE A 75 4.02 2.59 9.61
N TYR A 76 3.92 1.44 8.93
CA TYR A 76 5.01 0.95 8.07
C TYR A 76 5.30 1.93 6.94
N LEU A 77 4.26 2.51 6.33
CA LEU A 77 4.42 3.52 5.29
C LEU A 77 5.02 4.83 5.82
N LEU A 78 4.60 5.29 6.99
CA LEU A 78 5.11 6.53 7.59
C LEU A 78 6.60 6.42 7.95
N PHE A 79 7.02 5.24 8.43
CA PHE A 79 8.40 4.99 8.82
C PHE A 79 9.24 4.34 7.71
N TRP A 80 8.74 4.22 6.47
CA TRP A 80 9.44 3.49 5.40
C TRP A 80 10.86 4.03 5.16
N GLY A 81 11.05 5.35 5.30
CA GLY A 81 12.33 6.03 5.14
C GLY A 81 13.37 5.77 6.23
N THR A 82 13.00 5.18 7.38
CA THR A 82 13.94 4.85 8.45
C THR A 82 14.61 3.48 8.27
N GLY A 83 14.13 2.67 7.33
CA GLY A 83 14.62 1.30 7.10
C GLY A 83 14.23 0.27 8.18
N ILE A 84 13.72 0.72 9.32
CA ILE A 84 13.24 -0.14 10.42
C ILE A 84 12.07 -1.03 9.97
N PRO A 85 11.04 -0.52 9.25
CA PRO A 85 9.91 -1.34 8.81
C PRO A 85 10.33 -2.46 7.86
N SER A 86 11.40 -2.26 7.07
CA SER A 86 11.95 -3.28 6.17
C SER A 86 12.49 -4.48 6.96
N LEU A 87 13.19 -4.21 8.07
CA LEU A 87 13.78 -5.26 8.91
C LEU A 87 12.70 -6.06 9.66
N ILE A 88 11.69 -5.36 10.20
CA ILE A 88 10.54 -6.00 10.86
C ILE A 88 9.76 -6.85 9.86
N SER A 89 9.52 -6.34 8.65
CA SER A 89 8.78 -7.06 7.62
C SER A 89 9.50 -8.31 7.13
N LEU A 90 10.83 -8.32 7.15
CA LEU A 90 11.61 -9.50 6.82
C LEU A 90 11.38 -10.63 7.85
N ILE A 91 11.36 -10.29 9.13
CA ILE A 91 11.06 -11.24 10.21
C ILE A 91 9.61 -11.75 10.07
N GLU A 92 8.67 -10.85 9.76
CA GLU A 92 7.28 -11.20 9.53
C GLU A 92 7.08 -12.10 8.30
N ALA A 93 7.84 -11.88 7.22
CA ALA A 93 7.81 -12.73 6.04
C ALA A 93 8.19 -14.18 6.40
N ILE A 94 9.27 -14.36 7.16
CA ILE A 94 9.70 -15.69 7.63
C ILE A 94 8.61 -16.30 8.53
N ALA A 95 8.06 -15.52 9.47
CA ALA A 95 6.99 -15.99 10.33
C ALA A 95 5.75 -16.46 9.54
N PHE A 96 5.38 -15.74 8.47
CA PHE A 96 4.25 -16.12 7.61
C PHE A 96 4.53 -17.40 6.82
N PHE A 97 5.75 -17.61 6.33
CA PHE A 97 6.13 -18.85 5.66
C PHE A 97 6.13 -20.05 6.62
N CYS A 98 6.53 -19.85 7.88
CA CYS A 98 6.54 -20.89 8.91
C CYS A 98 5.16 -21.14 9.56
N THR A 99 4.14 -20.34 9.24
CA THR A 99 2.79 -20.50 9.80
C THR A 99 2.00 -21.59 9.05
N SER A 100 1.29 -22.44 9.78
CA SER A 100 0.45 -23.48 9.20
C SER A 100 -0.82 -22.91 8.57
N ASP A 101 -1.37 -23.56 7.54
CA ASP A 101 -2.57 -23.05 6.85
C ASP A 101 -3.80 -22.98 7.77
N GLN A 102 -3.88 -23.89 8.75
CA GLN A 102 -4.95 -23.88 9.76
C GLN A 102 -4.90 -22.62 10.65
N THR A 103 -3.73 -22.31 11.20
CA THR A 103 -3.55 -21.12 12.05
C THR A 103 -3.70 -19.82 11.25
N TRP A 104 -3.23 -19.84 10.00
CA TRP A 104 -3.44 -18.75 9.05
C TRP A 104 -4.92 -18.49 8.77
N ASN A 105 -5.67 -19.53 8.39
CA ASN A 105 -7.09 -19.41 8.07
C ASN A 105 -7.93 -19.04 9.30
N ALA A 106 -7.55 -19.49 10.49
CA ALA A 106 -8.20 -19.08 11.73
C ALA A 106 -8.05 -17.57 11.99
N LYS A 107 -6.87 -17.00 11.69
CA LYS A 107 -6.55 -15.59 11.96
C LYS A 107 -6.95 -14.62 10.83
N TYR A 108 -6.75 -15.02 9.58
CA TYR A 108 -6.89 -14.16 8.39
C TYR A 108 -7.97 -14.62 7.41
N GLY A 109 -8.67 -15.72 7.69
CA GLY A 109 -9.64 -16.32 6.78
C GLY A 109 -10.94 -15.52 6.60
N ARG A 110 -11.23 -14.53 7.46
CA ARG A 110 -12.43 -13.70 7.37
C ARG A 110 -12.13 -12.21 7.23
N THR A 111 -10.88 -11.85 6.96
CA THR A 111 -10.52 -10.43 6.93
C THR A 111 -11.09 -9.75 5.70
N LYS A 112 -11.99 -8.78 5.93
CA LYS A 112 -12.56 -7.95 4.86
C LYS A 112 -11.44 -7.08 4.30
N GLY A 113 -11.13 -7.24 3.02
CA GLY A 113 -10.14 -6.41 2.35
C GLY A 113 -10.60 -4.95 2.33
N SER A 114 -9.81 -4.06 2.92
CA SER A 114 -10.07 -2.62 2.93
C SER A 114 -9.40 -1.96 1.72
N ALA A 115 -9.99 -2.13 0.54
CA ALA A 115 -9.42 -1.64 -0.73
C ALA A 115 -9.17 -0.13 -0.72
N TRP A 116 -10.05 0.64 -0.07
CA TRP A 116 -9.92 2.10 0.02
C TRP A 116 -8.67 2.56 0.78
N LEU A 117 -8.18 1.77 1.75
CA LEU A 117 -6.96 2.09 2.47
C LEU A 117 -5.71 1.94 1.64
N ILE A 118 -5.71 0.97 0.73
CA ILE A 118 -4.63 0.81 -0.23
C ILE A 118 -4.56 2.06 -1.12
N GLY A 119 -5.71 2.58 -1.54
CA GLY A 119 -5.82 3.83 -2.31
C GLY A 119 -5.31 5.05 -1.54
N LEU A 120 -5.74 5.25 -0.29
CA LEU A 120 -5.29 6.38 0.53
C LEU A 120 -3.80 6.30 0.89
N ALA A 121 -3.32 5.12 1.26
CA ALA A 121 -1.92 4.88 1.56
C ALA A 121 -1.05 5.14 0.31
N GLY A 122 -1.46 4.63 -0.85
CA GLY A 122 -0.78 4.90 -2.12
C GLY A 122 -0.77 6.39 -2.49
N GLY A 123 -1.89 7.09 -2.31
CA GLY A 123 -1.99 8.53 -2.54
C GLY A 123 -1.08 9.34 -1.62
N PHE A 124 -1.06 9.03 -0.32
CA PHE A 124 -0.19 9.70 0.66
C PHE A 124 1.29 9.48 0.35
N ALA A 125 1.68 8.25 0.00
CA ALA A 125 3.05 7.93 -0.40
C ALA A 125 3.47 8.73 -1.64
N LEU A 126 2.60 8.80 -2.65
CA LEU A 126 2.85 9.54 -3.88
C LEU A 126 3.05 11.03 -3.60
N LEU A 127 2.20 11.64 -2.77
CA LEU A 127 2.32 13.05 -2.38
C LEU A 127 3.64 13.32 -1.64
N PHE A 128 4.08 12.40 -0.77
CA PHE A 128 5.34 12.52 -0.06
C PHE A 128 6.55 12.43 -1.01
N VAL A 129 6.51 11.52 -1.99
CA VAL A 129 7.55 11.39 -3.02
C VAL A 129 7.60 12.62 -3.91
N ILE A 130 6.45 13.10 -4.39
CA ILE A 130 6.35 14.33 -5.18
C ILE A 130 6.88 15.53 -4.38
N GLY A 131 6.50 15.65 -3.10
CA GLY A 131 6.98 16.71 -2.22
C GLY A 131 8.50 16.67 -2.04
N THR A 132 9.07 15.48 -1.83
CA THR A 132 10.52 15.29 -1.70
C THR A 132 11.26 15.64 -2.99
N LEU A 133 10.76 15.18 -4.14
CA LEU A 133 11.33 15.50 -5.45
C LEU A 133 11.24 17.00 -5.75
N ALA A 134 10.11 17.64 -5.43
CA ALA A 134 9.96 19.08 -5.58
C ALA A 134 10.97 19.83 -4.70
N ALA A 135 11.16 19.42 -3.45
CA ALA A 135 12.13 20.05 -2.55
C ALA A 135 13.58 19.98 -3.06
N ILE A 136 13.96 18.92 -3.79
CA ILE A 136 15.28 18.79 -4.43
C ILE A 136 15.33 19.53 -5.77
N ALA A 137 14.25 19.48 -6.56
CA ALA A 137 14.19 20.07 -7.89
C ALA A 137 14.11 21.59 -7.87
N ILE A 138 13.39 22.20 -6.91
CA ILE A 138 13.24 23.66 -6.79
C ILE A 138 14.60 24.39 -6.70
N PRO A 139 15.51 24.05 -5.76
CA PRO A 139 16.80 24.75 -5.66
C PRO A 139 17.71 24.50 -6.87
N ALA A 140 17.61 23.32 -7.50
CA ALA A 140 18.35 23.03 -8.72
C ALA A 140 17.82 23.85 -9.92
N TYR A 141 16.51 24.01 -10.02
CA TYR A 141 15.85 24.78 -11.07
C TYR A 141 16.13 26.28 -10.94
N GLN A 142 16.11 26.82 -9.73
CA GLN A 142 16.44 28.23 -9.51
C GLN A 142 17.86 28.55 -9.98
N LYS A 143 18.85 27.70 -9.66
CA LYS A 143 20.23 27.87 -10.14
C LYS A 143 20.36 27.77 -11.66
N TYR A 144 19.54 26.94 -12.30
CA TYR A 144 19.50 26.85 -13.76
C TYR A 144 18.99 28.16 -14.39
N VAL A 145 17.89 28.70 -13.87
CA VAL A 145 17.27 29.93 -14.39
C VAL A 145 18.17 31.15 -14.20
N GLU A 146 18.84 31.28 -13.06
CA GLU A 146 19.79 32.38 -12.82
C GLU A 146 20.95 32.36 -13.81
N ARG A 147 21.52 31.19 -14.09
CA ARG A 147 22.60 31.03 -15.07
C ARG A 147 22.13 31.33 -16.50
N ALA A 148 20.91 30.92 -16.85
CA ALA A 148 20.33 31.23 -18.16
C ALA A 148 20.13 32.75 -18.34
N LYS A 149 19.58 33.43 -17.32
CA LYS A 149 19.42 34.90 -17.32
C LYS A 149 20.76 35.62 -17.39
N ALA A 150 21.76 35.18 -16.63
CA ALA A 150 23.10 35.76 -16.65
C ALA A 150 23.80 35.57 -18.01
N ALA A 151 23.56 34.45 -18.70
CA ALA A 151 24.09 34.24 -20.05
C ALA A 151 23.45 35.19 -21.08
N GLN A 152 22.14 35.41 -21.01
CA GLN A 152 21.44 36.37 -21.87
C GLN A 152 21.95 37.80 -21.68
N ALA A 153 22.08 38.26 -20.43
CA ALA A 153 22.58 39.60 -20.13
C ALA A 153 24.01 39.85 -20.66
N ARG A 154 24.88 38.83 -20.67
CA ARG A 154 26.24 38.93 -21.25
C ARG A 154 26.21 39.14 -22.77
N ILE A 155 25.31 38.46 -23.48
CA ILE A 155 25.15 38.60 -24.94
C ILE A 155 24.64 40.00 -25.28
N GLU A 156 23.67 40.53 -24.52
CA GLU A 156 23.15 41.89 -24.72
C GLU A 156 24.23 42.97 -24.46
N GLN A 157 25.04 42.81 -23.41
CA GLN A 157 26.19 43.68 -23.15
C GLN A 157 27.20 43.66 -24.30
N GLN A 158 27.49 42.49 -24.87
CA GLN A 158 28.37 42.39 -26.04
C GLN A 158 27.80 43.12 -27.25
N HIS A 159 26.50 43.01 -27.53
CA HIS A 159 25.86 43.72 -28.63
C HIS A 159 25.84 45.25 -28.42
N GLN A 160 25.75 45.73 -27.17
CA GLN A 160 25.82 47.17 -26.86
C GLN A 160 27.25 47.71 -26.83
N GLN A 161 28.21 46.91 -26.38
CA GLN A 161 29.62 47.28 -26.32
C GLN A 161 30.34 47.15 -27.65
N GLN A 162 29.80 46.38 -28.60
CA GLN A 162 30.20 46.46 -29.99
C GLN A 162 29.72 47.84 -30.47
N PRO A 163 30.59 48.86 -30.52
CA PRO A 163 30.20 50.14 -31.08
C PRO A 163 29.77 49.81 -32.51
N GLN A 164 28.79 50.55 -33.03
CA GLN A 164 28.51 50.51 -34.46
C GLN A 164 29.85 50.71 -35.19
N ALA A 165 30.50 49.62 -35.60
CA ALA A 165 31.58 49.62 -36.55
C ALA A 165 30.90 49.87 -37.88
N GLU A 166 30.40 51.09 -38.00
CA GLU A 166 30.51 51.94 -39.15
C GLU A 166 30.31 51.22 -40.49
N PRO A 167 29.08 51.17 -41.03
CA PRO A 167 28.91 50.99 -42.46
C PRO A 167 29.22 52.30 -43.22
N GLN A 168 30.27 53.05 -42.87
CA GLN A 168 30.71 54.22 -43.68
C GLN A 168 31.55 53.79 -44.89
N LEU A 169 31.97 52.53 -44.98
CA LEU A 169 32.57 51.97 -46.20
C LEU A 169 31.60 51.87 -47.39
N ARG A 170 30.30 52.12 -47.22
CA ARG A 170 29.31 52.15 -48.31
C ARG A 170 28.93 53.56 -48.81
N GLN A 171 29.46 54.63 -48.22
CA GLN A 171 29.27 56.01 -48.69
C GLN A 171 30.51 56.58 -49.40
N GLN A 172 31.58 55.80 -49.56
CA GLN A 172 32.81 56.18 -50.28
C GLN A 172 32.97 55.51 -51.65
N GLN A 173 31.92 54.90 -52.22
CA GLN A 173 31.86 54.48 -53.62
C GLN A 173 30.66 55.14 -54.29
#